data_AF-A0A5C3L2C5-F1
#
_entry.id   AF-A0A5C3L2C5-F1
#
_cell.length_a   1.000
_cell.length_b   1.000
_cell.length_c   1.000
_cell.angle_alpha   90.00
_cell.angle_beta   90.00
_cell.angle_gamma   90.00
#
_symmetry.space_group_name_H-M   'P 1'
#
loop_
_entity.id
_entity.type
_entity.pdbx_description
1 polymer ?
#
loop_
_entity_poly.entity_id
_entity_poly.type
_entity_poly.pdbx_seq_one_letter_code
_entity_poly.pdbx_strand_id
1 'polypeptide(L)'
;MDADGGMSKHSGNKAGAKYGTGYCDSQCPRDMKFINGEGNAQGWTPSPSDPNAGTGTYGACCAEMDIWEANSMSSAYTPHPCRTPNDGGYYRCSGQECNQPRYEGICDPDGCDYNPFRQGVRDFYGPGKTIDTNKKFTVVTQFITDNNSPSGTLVDIRRVWVQDGRVIENPPTNFPGIFDPLNSITEKFCDDQKRIFEDNTSFQRNGGLAHMGRSLAKGHVLALSIWNDHTANMLWLDSSYPVDADPNKPGIARGSCPTTGGKPKDTETNHPDAQVIFSNIRYGDIGISEFTKIYPSRFYSGASVVEKANLQESGPPIKL
;
A
#
# COMPACT_ATOMS: atom_id res chain seq x y z
N MET A 1 -10.49 7.57 6.09
CA MET A 1 -10.72 9.00 6.45
C MET A 1 -12.21 9.31 6.49
N ASP A 2 -12.63 10.35 7.23
CA ASP A 2 -14.01 10.83 7.19
C ASP A 2 -14.30 11.61 5.89
N ALA A 3 -15.51 11.45 5.33
CA ALA A 3 -15.88 12.06 4.04
C ALA A 3 -15.82 13.59 4.03
N ASP A 4 -16.00 14.24 5.19
CA ASP A 4 -15.94 15.69 5.34
C ASP A 4 -14.59 16.18 5.89
N GLY A 5 -13.59 15.30 5.99
CA GLY A 5 -12.28 15.60 6.54
C GLY A 5 -12.27 15.85 8.05
N GLY A 6 -13.30 15.39 8.77
CA GLY A 6 -13.45 15.50 10.23
C GLY A 6 -14.18 16.78 10.69
N MET A 7 -14.78 17.53 9.77
CA MET A 7 -15.38 18.85 10.05
C MET A 7 -16.58 18.76 10.99
N SER A 8 -17.43 17.73 10.85
CA SER A 8 -18.59 17.51 11.71
C SER A 8 -18.23 17.02 13.12
N LYS A 9 -17.06 16.38 13.26
CA LYS A 9 -16.58 15.81 14.53
C LYS A 9 -15.72 16.77 15.34
N HIS A 10 -15.08 17.73 14.68
CA HIS A 10 -14.09 18.60 15.29
C HIS A 10 -14.42 20.07 15.02
N SER A 11 -14.97 20.76 16.03
CA SER A 11 -15.42 22.14 15.89
C SER A 11 -14.31 23.13 15.51
N GLY A 12 -13.04 22.82 15.81
CA GLY A 12 -11.87 23.57 15.36
C GLY A 12 -11.53 23.42 13.88
N ASN A 13 -11.97 22.34 13.24
CA ASN A 13 -11.85 22.18 11.79
C ASN A 13 -12.96 22.97 11.09
N LYS A 14 -12.59 24.09 10.47
CA LYS A 14 -13.50 24.92 9.64
C LYS A 14 -13.25 24.77 8.13
N ALA A 15 -12.31 23.90 7.75
CA ALA A 15 -11.84 23.77 6.38
C ALA A 15 -12.40 22.50 5.72
N GLY A 16 -12.29 21.36 6.41
CA GLY A 16 -12.83 20.08 5.95
C GLY A 16 -12.16 19.52 4.68
N ALA A 17 -12.80 18.51 4.09
CA ALA A 17 -12.32 17.83 2.89
C ALA A 17 -12.02 18.78 1.70
N LYS A 18 -12.70 19.94 1.62
CA LYS A 18 -12.42 20.96 0.61
C LYS A 18 -10.96 21.45 0.61
N TYR A 19 -10.29 21.37 1.76
CA TYR A 19 -8.89 21.74 1.95
C TYR A 19 -8.00 20.52 2.27
N GLY A 20 -8.49 19.29 2.07
CA GLY A 20 -7.72 18.07 2.29
C GLY A 20 -7.40 17.76 3.76
N THR A 21 -8.24 18.19 4.71
CA THR A 21 -8.02 17.86 6.13
C THR A 21 -8.40 16.42 6.48
N GLY A 22 -7.90 15.93 7.61
CA GLY A 22 -8.35 14.66 8.20
C GLY A 22 -7.64 13.43 7.65
N TYR A 23 -6.45 13.59 7.06
CA TYR A 23 -5.61 12.47 6.65
C TYR A 23 -5.21 11.61 7.86
N CYS A 24 -5.16 10.31 7.63
CA CYS A 24 -4.72 9.26 8.52
C CYS A 24 -4.32 8.05 7.67
N ASP A 25 -3.48 7.19 8.20
CA ASP A 25 -3.11 5.91 7.59
C ASP A 25 -2.65 4.92 8.68
N SER A 26 -2.15 3.75 8.27
CA SER A 26 -1.76 2.67 9.19
C SER A 26 -0.42 2.90 9.90
N GLN A 27 0.40 3.83 9.41
CA GLN A 27 1.64 4.24 10.05
C GLN A 27 1.39 5.18 11.23
N CYS A 28 0.15 5.66 11.41
CA CYS A 28 -0.21 6.63 12.45
C CYS A 28 0.66 7.90 12.42
N PRO A 29 0.75 8.58 11.26
CA PRO A 29 1.68 9.68 10.99
C PRO A 29 1.55 10.81 12.02
N ARG A 30 2.70 11.22 12.55
CA ARG A 30 2.82 12.32 13.53
C ARG A 30 3.29 13.63 12.91
N ASP A 31 3.64 13.60 11.63
CA ASP A 31 4.00 14.76 10.81
C ASP A 31 2.78 15.54 10.29
N MET A 32 1.58 15.02 10.53
CA MET A 32 0.33 15.74 10.29
C MET A 32 0.28 17.03 11.11
N LYS A 33 0.27 18.17 10.41
CA LYS A 33 0.29 19.52 11.00
C LYS A 33 -1.01 19.88 11.73
N PHE A 34 -2.13 19.28 11.32
CA PHE A 34 -3.45 19.45 11.95
C PHE A 34 -4.12 18.11 12.19
N ILE A 35 -4.55 17.85 13.42
CA ILE A 35 -5.22 16.62 13.86
C ILE A 35 -6.38 17.03 14.76
N ASN A 36 -7.57 16.44 14.58
CA ASN A 36 -8.78 16.78 15.35
C ASN A 36 -9.17 18.27 15.33
N GLY A 37 -8.85 18.99 14.25
CA GLY A 37 -9.12 20.44 14.16
C GLY A 37 -8.20 21.31 15.03
N GLU A 38 -7.11 20.76 15.55
CA GLU A 38 -6.09 21.42 16.36
C GLU A 38 -4.74 21.39 15.62
N GLY A 39 -3.89 22.40 15.82
CA GLY A 39 -2.52 22.36 15.33
C GLY A 39 -1.69 21.38 16.16
N ASN A 40 -0.98 20.45 15.51
CA ASN A 40 -0.15 19.43 16.17
C ASN A 40 1.24 19.97 16.55
N ALA A 41 1.32 21.21 17.03
CA ALA A 41 2.59 21.90 17.30
C ALA A 41 3.22 21.53 18.66
N GLN A 42 2.46 20.91 19.56
CA GLN A 42 2.95 20.50 20.86
C GLN A 42 4.03 19.42 20.70
N GLY A 43 5.20 19.66 21.30
CA GLY A 43 6.33 18.73 21.23
C GLY A 43 6.93 18.59 19.83
N TRP A 44 6.67 19.55 18.93
CA TRP A 44 7.13 19.48 17.55
C TRP A 44 8.65 19.37 17.46
N THR A 45 9.12 18.32 16.80
CA THR A 45 10.55 18.05 16.55
C THR A 45 10.80 18.05 15.05
N PRO A 46 11.62 18.97 14.50
CA PRO A 46 11.97 19.01 13.08
C PRO A 46 12.62 17.69 12.62
N SER A 47 12.34 17.30 11.38
CA SER A 47 13.03 16.15 10.77
C SER A 47 14.51 16.47 10.56
N PRO A 48 15.44 15.54 10.85
CA PRO A 48 16.85 15.74 10.57
C PRO A 48 17.19 15.63 9.07
N SER A 49 16.31 15.04 8.26
CA SER A 49 16.54 14.77 6.83
C SER A 49 15.58 15.49 5.88
N ASP A 50 14.45 16.02 6.38
CA ASP A 50 13.46 16.76 5.59
C ASP A 50 13.29 18.20 6.14
N PRO A 51 13.69 19.24 5.39
CA PRO A 51 13.54 20.62 5.83
C PRO A 51 12.08 21.10 5.95
N ASN A 52 11.12 20.36 5.40
CA ASN A 52 9.70 20.74 5.34
C ASN A 52 8.81 20.01 6.36
N ALA A 53 9.37 19.03 7.07
CA ALA A 53 8.65 18.16 7.98
C ALA A 53 9.23 18.13 9.40
N GLY A 54 8.49 17.48 10.27
CA GLY A 54 8.78 17.24 11.67
C GLY A 54 7.66 16.40 12.25
N THR A 55 7.74 16.07 13.53
CA THR A 55 6.70 15.26 14.20
C THR A 55 6.20 15.95 15.45
N GLY A 56 4.88 15.96 15.63
CA GLY A 56 4.21 16.43 16.83
C GLY A 56 3.95 15.32 17.85
N THR A 57 3.25 15.68 18.92
CA THR A 57 2.88 14.73 19.99
C THR A 57 1.90 13.66 19.51
N TYR A 58 0.94 14.05 18.68
CA TYR A 58 -0.15 13.18 18.25
C TYR A 58 0.12 12.59 16.86
N GLY A 59 -0.44 11.41 16.62
CA GLY A 59 -0.54 10.82 15.29
C GLY A 59 -1.99 10.62 14.85
N ALA A 60 -2.20 10.37 13.56
CA ALA A 60 -3.52 10.12 12.98
C ALA A 60 -3.58 8.71 12.37
N CYS A 61 -4.20 7.77 13.08
CA CYS A 61 -4.33 6.38 12.67
C CYS A 61 -5.64 6.11 11.93
N CYS A 62 -5.61 5.28 10.90
CA CYS A 62 -6.77 4.55 10.38
C CYS A 62 -6.32 3.34 9.55
N ALA A 63 -7.25 2.44 9.24
CA ALA A 63 -6.94 1.32 8.35
C ALA A 63 -6.67 1.84 6.93
N GLU A 64 -5.79 1.15 6.25
CA GLU A 64 -5.24 1.52 4.96
C GLU A 64 -5.24 0.31 4.04
N MET A 65 -5.54 0.55 2.76
CA MET A 65 -5.49 -0.46 1.72
C MET A 65 -4.67 0.11 0.58
N ASP A 66 -3.42 -0.30 0.52
CA ASP A 66 -2.49 0.09 -0.53
C ASP A 66 -2.82 -0.71 -1.79
N ILE A 67 -3.62 -0.11 -2.65
CA ILE A 67 -3.92 -0.67 -3.96
C ILE A 67 -2.65 -0.73 -4.80
N TRP A 68 -1.77 0.27 -4.65
CA TRP A 68 -0.62 0.46 -5.52
C TRP A 68 0.48 1.30 -4.87
N GLU A 69 1.56 0.64 -4.44
CA GLU A 69 2.83 1.29 -4.13
C GLU A 69 3.87 0.80 -5.13
N ALA A 70 4.42 1.69 -5.96
CA ALA A 70 5.32 1.27 -7.02
C ALA A 70 6.24 2.37 -7.54
N ASN A 71 7.33 1.93 -8.12
CA ASN A 71 8.10 2.68 -9.11
C ASN A 71 8.31 1.80 -10.35
N SER A 72 9.17 2.23 -11.29
CA SER A 72 9.42 1.50 -12.53
C SER A 72 10.00 0.10 -12.29
N MET A 73 10.59 -0.16 -11.12
CA MET A 73 11.37 -1.37 -10.83
C MET A 73 10.60 -2.40 -10.01
N SER A 74 9.76 -1.96 -9.08
CA SER A 74 9.00 -2.84 -8.18
C SER A 74 7.60 -2.29 -7.88
N SER A 75 6.71 -3.17 -7.46
CA SER A 75 5.35 -2.82 -7.03
C SER A 75 4.88 -3.71 -5.89
N ALA A 76 4.06 -3.18 -5.00
CA ALA A 76 3.37 -3.89 -3.94
C ALA A 76 1.88 -3.50 -3.89
N TYR A 77 1.08 -4.38 -3.29
CA TYR A 77 -0.24 -4.04 -2.78
C TYR A 77 -0.44 -4.70 -1.42
N THR A 78 -1.01 -3.96 -0.48
CA THR A 78 -0.88 -4.27 0.93
C THR A 78 -2.10 -3.81 1.73
N PRO A 79 -2.87 -4.71 2.37
CA PRO A 79 -3.87 -4.34 3.36
C PRO A 79 -3.23 -4.13 4.74
N HIS A 80 -3.65 -3.06 5.42
CA HIS A 80 -3.21 -2.68 6.76
C HIS A 80 -4.42 -2.45 7.68
N PRO A 81 -4.86 -3.47 8.44
CA PRO A 81 -5.95 -3.33 9.38
C PRO A 81 -5.52 -2.55 10.63
N CYS A 82 -6.47 -1.82 11.22
CA CYS A 82 -6.27 -1.07 12.46
C CYS A 82 -7.43 -1.27 13.42
N ARG A 83 -7.13 -1.57 14.68
CA ARG A 83 -8.11 -1.74 15.76
C ARG A 83 -8.55 -0.40 16.36
N THR A 84 -8.85 0.58 15.52
CA THR A 84 -9.45 1.83 16.00
C THR A 84 -10.87 1.58 16.51
N PRO A 85 -11.43 2.44 17.38
CA PRO A 85 -12.78 2.26 17.93
C PRO A 85 -13.91 2.15 16.88
N ASN A 86 -13.64 2.52 15.63
CA ASN A 86 -14.60 2.48 14.53
C ASN A 86 -14.14 1.54 13.39
N ASP A 87 -13.65 0.34 13.71
CA ASP A 87 -13.16 -0.69 12.75
C ASP A 87 -12.29 -0.10 11.62
N GLY A 88 -11.16 0.49 11.98
CA GLY A 88 -10.26 1.14 11.03
C GLY A 88 -10.63 2.57 10.65
N GLY A 89 -11.68 3.16 11.25
CA GLY A 89 -11.96 4.59 11.13
C GLY A 89 -10.88 5.49 11.74
N TYR A 90 -10.91 6.78 11.39
CA TYR A 90 -9.98 7.81 11.88
C TYR A 90 -9.88 7.85 13.41
N TYR A 91 -8.66 7.88 13.94
CA TYR A 91 -8.36 7.97 15.37
C TYR A 91 -7.08 8.77 15.64
N ARG A 92 -7.15 9.75 16.55
CA ARG A 92 -5.96 10.43 17.07
C ARG A 92 -5.31 9.55 18.13
N CYS A 93 -4.06 9.16 17.91
CA CYS A 93 -3.26 8.38 18.85
C CYS A 93 -2.27 9.27 19.63
N SER A 94 -1.75 8.74 20.75
CA SER A 94 -0.56 9.28 21.40
C SER A 94 0.32 8.17 21.97
N GLY A 95 1.63 8.43 22.11
CA GLY A 95 2.57 7.47 22.69
C GLY A 95 2.54 6.11 22.01
N GLN A 96 2.40 5.04 22.80
CA GLN A 96 2.39 3.66 22.32
C GLN A 96 1.33 3.40 21.25
N GLU A 97 0.15 4.03 21.34
CA GLU A 97 -0.92 3.85 20.35
C GLU A 97 -0.48 4.19 18.93
N CYS A 98 0.47 5.13 18.77
CA CYS A 98 1.01 5.57 17.48
C CYS A 98 2.11 4.67 16.92
N ASN A 99 2.12 3.37 17.26
CA ASN A 99 3.20 2.45 16.86
C ASN A 99 4.58 2.95 17.34
N GLN A 100 4.66 3.37 18.60
CA GLN A 100 5.89 3.80 19.25
C GLN A 100 6.07 3.06 20.59
N PRO A 101 6.59 1.83 20.62
CA PRO A 101 7.33 1.10 19.55
C PRO A 101 6.48 0.53 18.39
N ARG A 102 7.11 0.28 17.22
CA ARG A 102 6.48 -0.03 15.92
C ARG A 102 5.32 -1.04 15.99
N TYR A 103 5.47 -2.13 16.73
CA TYR A 103 4.50 -3.24 16.74
C TYR A 103 3.56 -3.25 17.95
N GLU A 104 3.57 -2.19 18.75
CA GLU A 104 2.82 -2.11 20.02
C GLU A 104 1.58 -1.22 19.95
N GLY A 105 1.35 -0.53 18.82
CA GLY A 105 0.21 0.36 18.66
C GLY A 105 -1.05 -0.32 18.12
N ILE A 106 -1.96 0.53 17.62
CA ILE A 106 -3.32 0.11 17.26
C ILE A 106 -3.48 -0.27 15.78
N CYS A 107 -2.47 -0.01 14.96
CA CYS A 107 -2.45 -0.28 13.53
C CYS A 107 -1.38 -1.30 13.17
N ASP A 108 -1.59 -2.02 12.08
CA ASP A 108 -0.54 -2.84 11.46
C ASP A 108 0.40 -1.98 10.60
N PRO A 109 1.65 -1.74 11.03
CA PRO A 109 2.56 -0.86 10.29
C PRO A 109 3.24 -1.57 9.10
N ASP A 110 3.20 -2.90 9.03
CA ASP A 110 3.89 -3.68 8.00
C ASP A 110 2.94 -4.16 6.91
N GLY A 111 1.70 -4.50 7.29
CA GLY A 111 0.71 -5.02 6.35
C GLY A 111 0.97 -6.47 5.94
N CYS A 112 0.10 -6.99 5.07
CA CYS A 112 0.30 -8.28 4.39
C CYS A 112 0.61 -8.06 2.91
N ASP A 113 1.87 -7.82 2.57
CA ASP A 113 2.27 -7.33 1.26
C ASP A 113 2.38 -8.42 0.19
N TYR A 114 1.97 -8.06 -1.04
CA TYR A 114 2.27 -8.84 -2.23
C TYR A 114 3.09 -8.01 -3.23
N ASN A 115 4.41 -8.15 -3.13
CA ASN A 115 5.36 -7.70 -4.14
C ASN A 115 5.88 -8.92 -4.93
N PRO A 116 5.63 -9.04 -6.25
CA PRO A 116 6.05 -10.21 -7.04
C PRO A 116 7.54 -10.55 -6.93
N PHE A 117 8.41 -9.54 -6.87
CA PHE A 117 9.85 -9.74 -6.72
C PHE A 117 10.17 -10.30 -5.33
N ARG A 118 9.57 -9.74 -4.28
CA ARG A 118 9.70 -10.25 -2.90
C ARG A 118 9.15 -11.66 -2.75
N GLN A 119 8.14 -12.02 -3.53
CA GLN A 119 7.56 -13.37 -3.59
C GLN A 119 8.35 -14.34 -4.49
N GLY A 120 9.56 -13.98 -4.94
CA GLY A 120 10.47 -14.86 -5.68
C GLY A 120 10.33 -14.80 -7.21
N VAL A 121 9.46 -13.95 -7.75
CA VAL A 121 9.21 -13.81 -9.19
C VAL A 121 9.86 -12.53 -9.73
N ARG A 122 11.14 -12.63 -10.04
CA ARG A 122 11.99 -11.46 -10.34
C ARG A 122 11.82 -10.88 -11.75
N ASP A 123 11.22 -11.62 -12.67
CA ASP A 123 11.04 -11.29 -14.09
C ASP A 123 9.60 -10.85 -14.46
N PHE A 124 8.72 -10.67 -13.45
CA PHE A 124 7.33 -10.29 -13.69
C PHE A 124 7.14 -8.79 -13.96
N TYR A 125 7.58 -7.90 -13.05
CA TYR A 125 7.32 -6.46 -13.12
C TYR A 125 8.63 -5.67 -13.25
N GLY A 126 8.69 -4.76 -14.24
CA GLY A 126 9.83 -3.87 -14.47
C GLY A 126 10.07 -3.54 -15.95
N PRO A 127 11.12 -2.77 -16.29
CA PRO A 127 11.34 -2.33 -17.66
C PRO A 127 11.62 -3.52 -18.59
N GLY A 128 10.77 -3.72 -19.60
CA GLY A 128 10.88 -4.82 -20.57
C GLY A 128 10.53 -6.21 -20.04
N LYS A 129 9.90 -6.30 -18.85
CA LYS A 129 9.47 -7.58 -18.24
C LYS A 129 8.04 -7.96 -18.65
N THR A 130 7.46 -8.98 -18.00
CA THR A 130 6.09 -9.46 -18.29
C THR A 130 5.06 -8.32 -18.21
N ILE A 131 5.12 -7.52 -17.15
CA ILE A 131 4.55 -6.18 -17.08
C ILE A 131 5.67 -5.20 -17.39
N ASP A 132 5.69 -4.70 -18.63
CA ASP A 132 6.69 -3.77 -19.12
C ASP A 132 6.39 -2.36 -18.61
N THR A 133 7.13 -1.90 -17.61
CA THR A 133 6.89 -0.59 -16.99
C THR A 133 7.29 0.60 -17.86
N ASN A 134 7.92 0.38 -19.02
CA ASN A 134 8.13 1.43 -20.02
C ASN A 134 6.84 1.83 -20.76
N LYS A 135 5.76 1.07 -20.55
CA LYS A 135 4.47 1.29 -21.20
C LYS A 135 3.38 1.40 -20.15
N LYS A 136 2.30 2.08 -20.54
CA LYS A 136 1.06 2.11 -19.77
C LYS A 136 0.47 0.70 -19.62
N PHE A 137 0.02 0.37 -18.43
CA PHE A 137 -0.74 -0.83 -18.13
C PHE A 137 -1.97 -0.49 -17.30
N THR A 138 -2.82 -1.48 -17.09
CA THR A 138 -3.98 -1.40 -16.20
C THR A 138 -3.76 -2.35 -15.04
N VAL A 139 -3.98 -1.87 -13.83
CA VAL A 139 -4.00 -2.63 -12.58
C VAL A 139 -5.47 -2.86 -12.21
N VAL A 140 -5.84 -4.10 -11.94
CA VAL A 140 -7.16 -4.49 -11.46
C VAL A 140 -6.99 -5.17 -10.11
N THR A 141 -7.66 -4.65 -9.09
CA THR A 141 -7.69 -5.23 -7.74
C THR A 141 -9.10 -5.64 -7.40
N GLN A 142 -9.31 -6.91 -7.07
CA GLN A 142 -10.62 -7.49 -6.77
C GLN A 142 -10.71 -7.88 -5.30
N PHE A 143 -11.81 -7.52 -4.65
CA PHE A 143 -12.09 -7.82 -3.25
C PHE A 143 -13.15 -8.92 -3.16
N ILE A 144 -12.71 -10.14 -2.85
CA ILE A 144 -13.56 -11.33 -2.84
C ILE A 144 -14.03 -11.62 -1.42
N THR A 145 -15.34 -11.82 -1.26
CA THR A 145 -15.94 -12.20 0.02
C THR A 145 -16.30 -13.69 0.07
N ASP A 146 -16.35 -14.26 1.26
CA ASP A 146 -16.68 -15.67 1.54
C ASP A 146 -17.97 -16.18 0.88
N ASN A 147 -18.96 -15.31 0.73
CA ASN A 147 -20.28 -15.61 0.16
C ASN A 147 -20.53 -14.92 -1.20
N ASN A 148 -19.49 -14.34 -1.80
CA ASN A 148 -19.59 -13.59 -3.05
C ASN A 148 -20.65 -12.46 -3.02
N SER A 149 -20.85 -11.78 -1.89
CA SER A 149 -21.78 -10.67 -1.73
C SER A 149 -21.07 -9.50 -1.04
N PRO A 150 -21.43 -8.24 -1.34
CA PRO A 150 -20.91 -7.07 -0.60
C PRO A 150 -21.12 -7.13 0.92
N SER A 151 -22.02 -8.00 1.40
CA SER A 151 -22.28 -8.23 2.83
C SER A 151 -21.42 -9.33 3.47
N GLY A 152 -20.57 -10.02 2.70
CA GLY A 152 -19.72 -11.09 3.19
C GLY A 152 -18.41 -10.62 3.84
N THR A 153 -17.68 -11.59 4.39
CA THR A 153 -16.35 -11.34 4.97
C THR A 153 -15.32 -11.32 3.84
N LEU A 154 -14.44 -10.31 3.79
CA LEU A 154 -13.31 -10.30 2.85
C LEU A 154 -12.38 -11.49 3.13
N VAL A 155 -12.13 -12.32 2.12
CA VAL A 155 -11.29 -13.53 2.24
C VAL A 155 -10.11 -13.57 1.26
N ASP A 156 -10.16 -12.78 0.20
CA ASP A 156 -9.14 -12.82 -0.86
C ASP A 156 -9.07 -11.46 -1.59
N ILE A 157 -7.86 -10.92 -1.73
CA ILE A 157 -7.57 -9.73 -2.55
C ILE A 157 -6.74 -10.17 -3.75
N ARG A 158 -7.38 -10.17 -4.92
CA ARG A 158 -6.75 -10.62 -6.17
C ARG A 158 -6.23 -9.46 -6.99
N ARG A 159 -5.15 -9.72 -7.70
CA ARG A 159 -4.51 -8.79 -8.64
C ARG A 159 -4.59 -9.36 -10.05
N VAL A 160 -4.98 -8.52 -11.01
CA VAL A 160 -4.92 -8.83 -12.44
C VAL A 160 -4.39 -7.61 -13.18
N TRP A 161 -3.70 -7.83 -14.30
CA TRP A 161 -3.07 -6.79 -15.09
C TRP A 161 -3.58 -6.81 -16.52
N VAL A 162 -3.60 -5.65 -17.18
CA VAL A 162 -3.87 -5.55 -18.62
C VAL A 162 -2.83 -4.67 -19.29
N GLN A 163 -2.10 -5.23 -20.25
CA GLN A 163 -1.11 -4.50 -21.04
C GLN A 163 -1.17 -4.93 -22.50
N ASP A 164 -1.09 -3.98 -23.43
CA ASP A 164 -1.17 -4.22 -24.88
C ASP A 164 -2.38 -5.11 -25.30
N GLY A 165 -3.52 -4.90 -24.63
CA GLY A 165 -4.77 -5.64 -24.87
C GLY A 165 -4.80 -7.06 -24.30
N ARG A 166 -3.76 -7.50 -23.59
CA ARG A 166 -3.65 -8.83 -22.98
C ARG A 166 -3.95 -8.78 -21.50
N VAL A 167 -4.75 -9.73 -21.04
CA VAL A 167 -4.92 -10.04 -19.61
C VAL A 167 -3.72 -10.85 -19.13
N ILE A 168 -3.15 -10.44 -18.00
CA ILE A 168 -1.99 -11.08 -17.36
C ILE A 168 -2.34 -11.31 -15.89
N GLU A 169 -2.36 -12.57 -15.48
CA GLU A 169 -2.61 -12.97 -14.09
C GLU A 169 -1.44 -12.58 -13.19
N ASN A 170 -1.70 -12.31 -11.91
CA ASN A 170 -0.64 -12.13 -10.93
C ASN A 170 0.15 -13.45 -10.78
N PRO A 171 1.50 -13.41 -10.74
CA PRO A 171 2.29 -14.63 -10.71
C PRO A 171 2.20 -15.24 -9.31
N PRO A 172 2.18 -16.57 -9.15
CA PRO A 172 2.25 -17.20 -7.84
C PRO A 172 3.62 -16.99 -7.20
N THR A 173 3.68 -17.03 -5.87
CA THR A 173 4.93 -17.12 -5.10
C THR A 173 5.83 -18.25 -5.63
N ASN A 174 7.15 -18.05 -5.56
CA ASN A 174 8.14 -18.95 -6.14
C ASN A 174 9.28 -19.26 -5.15
N PHE A 175 8.95 -20.08 -4.14
CA PHE A 175 9.94 -20.66 -3.22
C PHE A 175 9.74 -22.18 -3.15
N PRO A 176 10.29 -22.95 -4.12
CA PRO A 176 10.06 -24.39 -4.21
C PRO A 176 10.39 -25.13 -2.91
N GLY A 177 9.43 -25.90 -2.41
CA GLY A 177 9.58 -26.70 -1.18
C GLY A 177 9.51 -25.90 0.13
N ILE A 178 9.30 -24.58 0.07
CA ILE A 178 9.26 -23.69 1.24
C ILE A 178 7.91 -22.97 1.34
N PHE A 179 7.37 -22.47 0.22
CA PHE A 179 6.12 -21.71 0.16
C PHE A 179 5.22 -22.30 -0.92
N ASP A 180 3.97 -22.59 -0.57
CA ASP A 180 2.92 -22.93 -1.54
C ASP A 180 2.77 -21.83 -2.59
N PRO A 181 2.55 -22.19 -3.88
CA PRO A 181 2.36 -21.23 -4.96
C PRO A 181 1.00 -20.53 -4.82
N LEU A 182 1.00 -19.34 -4.22
CA LEU A 182 -0.18 -18.50 -4.00
C LEU A 182 0.00 -17.19 -4.76
N ASN A 183 -1.06 -16.67 -5.41
CA ASN A 183 -0.98 -15.48 -6.25
C ASN A 183 -1.89 -14.33 -5.81
N SER A 184 -2.44 -14.39 -4.61
CA SER A 184 -3.33 -13.39 -4.04
C SER A 184 -3.20 -13.33 -2.52
N ILE A 185 -3.73 -12.26 -1.92
CA ILE A 185 -3.66 -12.06 -0.48
C ILE A 185 -4.87 -12.74 0.17
N THR A 186 -4.60 -13.80 0.91
CA THR A 186 -5.55 -14.57 1.74
C THR A 186 -4.99 -14.69 3.15
N GLU A 187 -5.81 -15.08 4.13
CA GLU A 187 -5.31 -15.33 5.49
C GLU A 187 -4.16 -16.34 5.51
N LYS A 188 -4.29 -17.43 4.74
CA LYS A 188 -3.23 -18.44 4.59
C LYS A 188 -1.95 -17.85 4.00
N PHE A 189 -2.06 -17.03 2.95
CA PHE A 189 -0.91 -16.36 2.35
C PHE A 189 -0.20 -15.49 3.38
N CYS A 190 -0.93 -14.69 4.15
CA CYS A 190 -0.36 -13.80 5.16
C CYS A 190 0.36 -14.57 6.27
N ASP A 191 -0.27 -15.64 6.79
CA ASP A 191 0.33 -16.46 7.85
C ASP A 191 1.59 -17.18 7.38
N ASP A 192 1.55 -17.77 6.19
CA ASP A 192 2.71 -18.45 5.61
C ASP A 192 3.81 -17.46 5.24
N GLN A 193 3.49 -16.33 4.63
CA GLN A 193 4.45 -15.29 4.27
C GLN A 193 5.19 -14.82 5.52
N LYS A 194 4.46 -14.38 6.56
CA LYS A 194 5.08 -13.81 7.76
C LYS A 194 5.93 -14.85 8.49
N ARG A 195 5.48 -16.10 8.55
CA ARG A 195 6.26 -17.21 9.13
C ARG A 195 7.53 -17.51 8.32
N ILE A 196 7.44 -17.60 6.99
CA ILE A 196 8.57 -17.97 6.12
C ILE A 196 9.61 -16.84 6.03
N PHE A 197 9.16 -15.58 6.02
CA PHE A 197 10.05 -14.42 5.97
C PHE A 197 10.52 -13.98 7.36
N GLU A 198 10.06 -14.66 8.43
CA GLU A 198 10.37 -14.35 9.83
C GLU A 198 9.97 -12.91 10.23
N ASP A 199 8.88 -12.42 9.63
CA ASP A 199 8.34 -11.08 9.86
C ASP A 199 7.37 -11.07 11.06
N ASN A 200 7.08 -9.86 11.56
CA ASN A 200 6.10 -9.67 12.62
C ASN A 200 4.67 -9.99 12.16
N THR A 201 3.88 -10.68 12.99
CA THR A 201 2.48 -11.08 12.69
C THR A 201 1.44 -9.99 13.01
N SER A 202 1.81 -8.70 12.88
CA SER A 202 0.94 -7.57 13.22
C SER A 202 -0.37 -7.53 12.44
N PHE A 203 -0.38 -7.99 11.19
CA PHE A 203 -1.59 -8.13 10.37
C PHE A 203 -2.67 -8.97 11.06
N GLN A 204 -2.32 -10.19 11.48
CA GLN A 204 -3.26 -11.07 12.18
C GLN A 204 -3.64 -10.54 13.56
N ARG A 205 -2.69 -9.96 14.31
CA ARG A 205 -2.99 -9.37 15.62
C ARG A 205 -3.98 -8.21 15.51
N ASN A 206 -4.01 -7.50 14.38
CA ASN A 206 -4.97 -6.42 14.11
C ASN A 206 -6.26 -6.88 13.41
N GLY A 207 -6.45 -8.19 13.23
CA GLY A 207 -7.71 -8.80 12.80
C GLY A 207 -7.78 -9.17 11.31
N GLY A 208 -6.65 -9.14 10.61
CA GLY A 208 -6.49 -9.72 9.28
C GLY A 208 -7.42 -9.14 8.20
N LEU A 209 -7.73 -9.95 7.19
CA LEU A 209 -8.60 -9.57 6.09
C LEU A 209 -10.03 -9.32 6.55
N ALA A 210 -10.51 -10.07 7.55
CA ALA A 210 -11.85 -9.86 8.10
C ALA A 210 -12.01 -8.44 8.67
N HIS A 211 -11.01 -7.92 9.38
CA HIS A 211 -11.04 -6.54 9.88
C HIS A 211 -10.87 -5.53 8.74
N MET A 212 -9.95 -5.78 7.79
CA MET A 212 -9.78 -4.93 6.61
C MET A 212 -11.09 -4.78 5.82
N GLY A 213 -11.82 -5.89 5.61
CA GLY A 213 -13.12 -5.92 4.95
C GLY A 213 -14.18 -5.08 5.68
N ARG A 214 -14.25 -5.18 7.01
CA ARG A 214 -15.16 -4.31 7.80
C ARG A 214 -14.83 -2.83 7.65
N SER A 215 -13.55 -2.48 7.57
CA SER A 215 -13.14 -1.10 7.32
C SER A 215 -13.53 -0.63 5.93
N LEU A 216 -13.25 -1.43 4.89
CA LEU A 216 -13.63 -1.11 3.51
C LEU A 216 -15.15 -0.93 3.35
N ALA A 217 -15.94 -1.75 4.05
CA ALA A 217 -17.41 -1.66 4.04
C ALA A 217 -17.96 -0.34 4.60
N LYS A 218 -17.17 0.41 5.39
CA LYS A 218 -17.54 1.74 5.90
C LYS A 218 -17.29 2.86 4.89
N GLY A 219 -16.61 2.57 3.79
CA GLY A 219 -16.19 3.54 2.80
C GLY A 219 -14.80 4.11 3.11
N HIS A 220 -13.94 4.06 2.11
CA HIS A 220 -12.58 4.60 2.13
C HIS A 220 -12.46 5.80 1.20
N VAL A 221 -11.43 6.63 1.42
CA VAL A 221 -11.09 7.74 0.54
C VAL A 221 -9.92 7.30 -0.34
N LEU A 222 -10.02 7.53 -1.65
CA LEU A 222 -8.91 7.30 -2.58
C LEU A 222 -7.84 8.39 -2.39
N ALA A 223 -6.60 7.96 -2.14
CA ALA A 223 -5.42 8.83 -2.13
C ALA A 223 -4.56 8.52 -3.35
N LEU A 224 -4.04 9.57 -4.01
CA LEU A 224 -3.07 9.47 -5.10
C LEU A 224 -1.88 10.35 -4.73
N SER A 225 -0.69 9.76 -4.66
CA SER A 225 0.51 10.44 -4.16
C SER A 225 1.75 10.09 -4.98
N ILE A 226 2.78 10.91 -4.81
CA ILE A 226 4.15 10.66 -5.25
C ILE A 226 5.07 11.23 -4.17
N TRP A 227 6.05 10.44 -3.73
CA TRP A 227 6.88 10.78 -2.58
C TRP A 227 8.22 10.02 -2.63
N ASN A 228 9.22 10.55 -1.94
CA ASN A 228 10.43 9.84 -1.58
C ASN A 228 10.42 9.57 -0.07
N ASP A 229 11.23 8.61 0.39
CA ASP A 229 11.14 8.09 1.75
C ASP A 229 12.33 8.56 2.60
N HIS A 230 12.06 9.49 3.51
CA HIS A 230 13.05 10.00 4.47
C HIS A 230 13.37 9.04 5.63
N THR A 231 12.65 7.93 5.76
CA THR A 231 12.80 6.95 6.84
C THR A 231 13.65 5.77 6.39
N ALA A 232 13.34 5.17 5.24
CA ALA A 232 13.98 3.95 4.76
C ALA A 232 14.43 4.01 3.29
N ASN A 233 14.47 5.20 2.67
CA ASN A 233 14.94 5.42 1.30
C ASN A 233 14.24 4.54 0.24
N MET A 234 12.99 4.13 0.49
CA MET A 234 12.17 3.28 -0.39
C MET A 234 12.72 1.85 -0.54
N LEU A 235 13.74 1.47 0.23
CA LEU A 235 14.42 0.18 0.11
C LEU A 235 13.52 -1.01 0.44
N TRP A 236 12.50 -0.79 1.27
CA TRP A 236 11.47 -1.78 1.60
C TRP A 236 10.59 -2.14 0.40
N LEU A 237 10.55 -1.31 -0.65
CA LEU A 237 9.79 -1.56 -1.87
C LEU A 237 10.65 -2.15 -2.99
N ASP A 238 11.84 -1.60 -3.22
CA ASP A 238 12.58 -1.83 -4.49
C ASP A 238 14.02 -2.34 -4.34
N SER A 239 14.49 -2.59 -3.13
CA SER A 239 15.86 -3.04 -2.84
C SER A 239 15.87 -4.25 -1.92
N SER A 240 17.01 -4.51 -1.26
CA SER A 240 17.12 -5.48 -0.17
C SER A 240 16.97 -4.77 1.16
N TYR A 241 16.01 -5.22 1.97
CA TYR A 241 15.69 -4.59 3.25
C TYR A 241 15.35 -5.64 4.31
N PRO A 242 16.02 -5.62 5.49
CA PRO A 242 17.07 -4.68 5.91
C PRO A 242 18.37 -4.76 5.08
N VAL A 243 19.17 -3.68 5.08
CA VAL A 243 20.32 -3.49 4.18
C VAL A 243 21.52 -4.40 4.47
N ASP A 244 21.59 -4.95 5.69
CA ASP A 244 22.63 -5.85 6.19
C ASP A 244 22.24 -7.33 6.13
N ALA A 245 20.99 -7.63 5.74
CA ALA A 245 20.50 -8.99 5.58
C ALA A 245 20.96 -9.63 4.26
N ASP A 246 21.09 -10.97 4.25
CA ASP A 246 21.40 -11.72 3.03
C ASP A 246 20.25 -11.63 2.01
N PRO A 247 20.47 -11.04 0.82
CA PRO A 247 19.43 -10.88 -0.21
C PRO A 247 18.90 -12.20 -0.78
N ASN A 248 19.53 -13.33 -0.49
CA ASN A 248 19.05 -14.66 -0.88
C ASN A 248 18.05 -15.26 0.12
N LYS A 249 17.92 -14.68 1.32
CA LYS A 249 16.88 -15.11 2.27
C LYS A 249 15.50 -14.69 1.77
N PRO A 250 14.49 -15.58 1.85
CA PRO A 250 13.10 -15.23 1.53
C PRO A 250 12.66 -13.95 2.25
N GLY A 251 12.02 -13.03 1.51
CA GLY A 251 11.49 -11.79 2.07
C GLY A 251 12.44 -10.59 2.12
N ILE A 252 13.76 -10.79 1.93
CA ILE A 252 14.74 -9.69 1.99
C ILE A 252 14.77 -8.86 0.72
N ALA A 253 14.98 -9.49 -0.44
CA ALA A 253 15.07 -8.79 -1.71
C ALA A 253 13.66 -8.47 -2.24
N ARG A 254 13.32 -7.19 -2.36
CA ARG A 254 12.04 -6.65 -2.82
C ARG A 254 12.11 -6.01 -4.22
N GLY A 255 13.32 -5.77 -4.72
CA GLY A 255 13.56 -5.31 -6.07
C GLY A 255 15.04 -5.35 -6.43
N SER A 256 15.38 -4.71 -7.55
CA SER A 256 16.75 -4.70 -8.10
C SER A 256 17.53 -3.41 -7.83
N CYS A 257 16.95 -2.43 -7.13
CA CYS A 257 17.66 -1.19 -6.80
C CYS A 257 18.78 -1.46 -5.79
N PRO A 258 19.92 -0.74 -5.85
CA PRO A 258 21.01 -0.90 -4.90
C PRO A 258 20.62 -0.38 -3.51
N THR A 259 21.14 -0.99 -2.45
CA THR A 259 20.89 -0.59 -1.05
C THR A 259 21.45 0.80 -0.69
N THR A 260 22.29 1.37 -1.55
CA THR A 260 22.85 2.72 -1.43
C THR A 260 22.00 3.81 -2.10
N GLY A 261 20.94 3.42 -2.84
CA GLY A 261 20.05 4.30 -3.57
C GLY A 261 18.91 4.90 -2.74
N GLY A 262 18.00 5.61 -3.41
CA GLY A 262 16.72 6.07 -2.85
C GLY A 262 16.80 7.21 -1.83
N LYS A 263 17.99 7.75 -1.55
CA LYS A 263 18.14 8.91 -0.64
C LYS A 263 17.34 10.09 -1.17
N PRO A 264 16.48 10.74 -0.35
CA PRO A 264 15.62 11.83 -0.79
C PRO A 264 16.32 12.91 -1.62
N LYS A 265 17.43 13.46 -1.08
CA LYS A 265 18.25 14.47 -1.75
C LYS A 265 18.74 14.03 -3.15
N ASP A 266 19.14 12.77 -3.28
CA ASP A 266 19.64 12.24 -4.56
C ASP A 266 18.47 12.06 -5.53
N THR A 267 17.32 11.55 -5.07
CA THR A 267 16.12 11.40 -5.91
C THR A 267 15.57 12.73 -6.41
N GLU A 268 15.50 13.76 -5.55
CA GLU A 268 15.07 15.11 -5.91
C GLU A 268 16.01 15.78 -6.91
N THR A 269 17.32 15.54 -6.76
CA THR A 269 18.34 16.11 -7.65
C THR A 269 18.37 15.41 -9.00
N ASN A 270 18.27 14.09 -9.02
CA ASN A 270 18.46 13.28 -10.23
C ASN A 270 17.18 13.08 -11.04
N HIS A 271 16.00 13.15 -10.39
CA HIS A 271 14.70 12.96 -11.02
C HIS A 271 13.71 14.08 -10.67
N PRO A 272 14.06 15.36 -10.87
CA PRO A 272 13.22 16.50 -10.48
C PRO A 272 11.91 16.59 -11.29
N ASP A 273 11.85 15.91 -12.42
CA ASP A 273 10.74 15.85 -13.36
C ASP A 273 10.00 14.50 -13.35
N ALA A 274 10.28 13.65 -12.36
CA ALA A 274 9.56 12.40 -12.14
C ALA A 274 8.05 12.67 -12.01
N GLN A 275 7.25 11.88 -12.72
CA GLN A 275 5.80 11.98 -12.70
C GLN A 275 5.14 10.61 -12.72
N VAL A 276 3.96 10.55 -12.10
CA VAL A 276 3.05 9.42 -12.19
C VAL A 276 1.73 9.88 -12.80
N ILE A 277 1.20 9.09 -13.72
CA ILE A 277 -0.10 9.37 -14.34
C ILE A 277 -1.07 8.25 -13.98
N PHE A 278 -1.97 8.57 -13.06
CA PHE A 278 -3.14 7.79 -12.73
C PHE A 278 -4.31 8.20 -13.62
N SER A 279 -4.94 7.24 -14.30
CA SER A 279 -6.00 7.55 -15.28
C SER A 279 -6.96 6.40 -15.47
N ASN A 280 -8.13 6.69 -16.06
CA ASN A 280 -9.16 5.69 -16.36
C ASN A 280 -9.51 4.85 -15.12
N ILE A 281 -9.66 5.53 -13.98
CA ILE A 281 -10.07 4.93 -12.72
C ILE A 281 -11.51 4.43 -12.88
N ARG A 282 -11.77 3.18 -12.50
CA ARG A 282 -13.10 2.58 -12.54
C ARG A 282 -13.35 1.76 -11.29
N TYR A 283 -14.62 1.70 -10.92
CA TYR A 283 -15.12 0.95 -9.79
C TYR A 283 -16.42 0.25 -10.19
N GLY A 284 -16.61 -0.99 -9.74
CA GLY A 284 -17.87 -1.71 -9.96
C GLY A 284 -17.78 -3.19 -9.66
N ASP A 285 -18.86 -3.90 -9.96
CA ASP A 285 -18.99 -5.31 -9.66
C ASP A 285 -18.07 -6.19 -10.52
N ILE A 286 -17.50 -7.22 -9.89
CA ILE A 286 -16.77 -8.30 -10.56
C ILE A 286 -17.71 -8.98 -11.57
N GLY A 287 -17.22 -9.24 -12.78
CA GLY A 287 -17.92 -9.92 -13.87
C GLY A 287 -18.94 -9.12 -14.70
N ILE A 288 -19.37 -7.91 -14.30
CA ILE A 288 -20.54 -7.23 -14.93
C ILE A 288 -20.17 -6.14 -15.97
N SER A 289 -19.12 -5.36 -15.75
CA SER A 289 -18.62 -4.38 -16.74
C SER A 289 -17.94 -5.06 -17.94
N GLU A 290 -17.95 -4.45 -19.13
CA GLU A 290 -17.25 -4.99 -20.33
C GLU A 290 -15.77 -5.34 -20.08
N PHE A 291 -15.15 -4.69 -19.10
CA PHE A 291 -13.77 -4.93 -18.70
C PHE A 291 -13.64 -6.08 -17.72
N THR A 292 -14.64 -6.30 -16.86
CA THR A 292 -14.71 -7.50 -16.03
C THR A 292 -15.20 -8.73 -16.81
N LYS A 293 -15.77 -8.57 -18.01
CA LYS A 293 -16.21 -9.68 -18.90
C LYS A 293 -15.06 -10.40 -19.62
N ILE A 294 -13.88 -9.79 -19.72
CA ILE A 294 -12.68 -10.46 -20.28
C ILE A 294 -12.20 -11.59 -19.34
N TYR A 295 -12.73 -11.65 -18.12
CA TYR A 295 -12.38 -12.65 -17.12
C TYR A 295 -13.54 -13.65 -16.93
N PRO A 296 -13.45 -14.87 -17.44
CA PRO A 296 -14.37 -15.93 -17.06
C PRO A 296 -13.96 -16.45 -15.67
N SER A 297 -14.44 -15.82 -14.60
CA SER A 297 -14.62 -16.53 -13.34
C SER A 297 -16.12 -16.79 -13.17
N ARG A 298 -16.46 -18.09 -13.15
CA ARG A 298 -17.83 -18.54 -12.87
C ARG A 298 -18.35 -17.85 -11.61
N PHE A 299 -19.33 -16.97 -11.75
CA PHE A 299 -20.21 -16.46 -10.68
C PHE A 299 -19.50 -15.90 -9.44
N TYR A 300 -19.01 -14.66 -9.52
CA TYR A 300 -18.59 -13.90 -8.32
C TYR A 300 -19.12 -12.46 -8.40
N SER A 301 -19.93 -12.03 -7.42
CA SER A 301 -20.19 -10.62 -7.12
C SER A 301 -19.21 -10.13 -6.05
N GLY A 302 -18.69 -8.91 -6.19
CA GLY A 302 -17.71 -8.25 -5.33
C GLY A 302 -17.22 -6.97 -6.00
N ALA A 303 -16.43 -6.14 -5.34
CA ALA A 303 -15.96 -4.86 -5.90
C ALA A 303 -14.59 -4.99 -6.57
N SER A 304 -14.39 -4.30 -7.70
CA SER A 304 -13.08 -4.13 -8.36
C SER A 304 -12.69 -2.66 -8.42
N VAL A 305 -11.43 -2.35 -8.12
CA VAL A 305 -10.81 -1.06 -8.42
C VAL A 305 -9.86 -1.26 -9.59
N VAL A 306 -10.05 -0.45 -10.64
CA VAL A 306 -9.23 -0.46 -11.84
C VAL A 306 -8.54 0.87 -11.98
N GLU A 307 -7.24 0.86 -12.18
CA GLU A 307 -6.45 2.05 -12.40
C GLU A 307 -5.48 1.82 -13.55
N LYS A 308 -5.29 2.83 -14.42
CA LYS A 308 -4.17 2.82 -15.36
C LYS A 308 -3.06 3.71 -14.82
N ALA A 309 -1.92 3.11 -14.54
CA ALA A 309 -0.69 3.80 -14.18
C ALA A 309 0.24 3.90 -15.40
N ASN A 310 0.96 5.02 -15.48
CA ASN A 310 2.15 5.17 -16.31
C ASN A 310 3.25 5.75 -15.43
N LEU A 311 4.37 5.03 -15.32
CA LEU A 311 5.54 5.46 -14.57
C LEU A 311 6.58 5.87 -15.61
N GLN A 312 6.60 7.16 -15.94
CA GLN A 312 7.60 7.69 -16.85
C GLN A 312 8.75 8.23 -16.02
N GLU A 313 9.88 7.52 -16.05
CA GLU A 313 11.17 8.17 -15.85
C GLU A 313 11.50 8.91 -17.15
N SER A 314 11.54 10.23 -17.10
CA SER A 314 12.06 11.05 -18.19
C SER A 314 13.58 10.94 -18.20
N GLY A 315 14.10 9.92 -18.89
CA GLY A 315 15.53 9.77 -19.12
C GLY A 315 15.85 8.45 -19.83
N PRO A 316 16.91 8.40 -20.66
CA PRO A 316 17.35 7.12 -21.22
C PRO A 316 17.73 6.17 -20.08
N PRO A 317 17.52 4.85 -20.24
CA PRO A 317 17.96 3.86 -19.26
C PRO A 317 19.45 4.06 -19.00
N ILE A 318 19.79 4.40 -17.75
CA ILE A 318 21.18 4.49 -17.33
C ILE A 318 21.73 3.06 -17.40
N LYS A 319 22.62 2.82 -18.38
CA LYS A 319 23.56 1.71 -18.28
C LYS A 319 24.42 1.96 -17.05
N LEU A 320 24.21 1.17 -16.00
CA LEU A 320 25.22 0.95 -14.98
C LEU A 320 26.43 0.23 -15.60
#